data_AF-A0A366WAY7-F1
#
_entry.id   AF-A0A366WAY7-F1
#
_cell.length_a   1.000
_cell.length_b   1.000
_cell.length_c   1.000
_cell.angle_alpha   90.00
_cell.angle_beta   90.00
_cell.angle_gamma   90.00
#
_symmetry.space_group_name_H-M   'P 1'
#
loop_
_entity.id
_entity.type
_entity.pdbx_description
1 polymer ?
#
loop_
_entity_poly.entity_id
_entity_poly.type
_entity_poly.pdbx_seq_one_letter_code
_entity_poly.pdbx_strand_id
1 'polypeptide(L)'
;EGCGGQRMALTIVEHARAGTLPEWRVETSVIPREWVSNQHGHMAKTANSSELFGAGWPAQERVNRKGVRVAEPVMYCPIIVRGGAAQMAARRRHWLLFRSALLELRTTFQIGNDLTSWVVDDRLPPLRPWDE
;
A
#
# COMPACT_ATOMS: atom_id res chain seq x y z
N GLU A 1 -15.94 2.77 -22.97
CA GLU A 1 -15.22 1.49 -22.76
C GLU A 1 -13.73 1.66 -22.42
N GLY A 2 -13.40 2.26 -21.27
CA GLY A 2 -11.99 2.48 -20.90
C GLY A 2 -11.66 2.36 -19.41
N CYS A 3 -12.66 2.15 -18.55
CA CYS A 3 -12.52 2.36 -17.11
C CYS A 3 -12.17 1.11 -16.28
N GLY A 4 -11.68 0.03 -16.91
CA GLY A 4 -11.11 -1.13 -16.19
C GLY A 4 -11.81 -2.48 -16.37
N GLY A 5 -12.71 -2.60 -17.34
CA GLY A 5 -13.28 -3.88 -17.80
C GLY A 5 -13.98 -4.71 -16.71
N GLN A 6 -13.98 -6.04 -16.87
CA GLN A 6 -14.67 -6.97 -15.95
C GLN A 6 -14.22 -6.82 -14.50
N ARG A 7 -12.92 -6.57 -14.25
CA ARG A 7 -12.38 -6.42 -12.90
C ARG A 7 -12.95 -5.17 -12.21
N MET A 8 -13.11 -4.07 -12.94
CA MET A 8 -13.75 -2.87 -12.40
C MET A 8 -15.23 -3.11 -12.11
N ALA A 9 -15.95 -3.80 -13.00
CA ALA A 9 -17.36 -4.14 -12.78
C ALA A 9 -17.55 -4.96 -11.50
N LEU A 10 -16.72 -5.98 -11.26
CA LEU A 10 -16.74 -6.76 -10.02
C LEU A 10 -16.43 -5.89 -8.80
N THR A 11 -15.45 -4.99 -8.90
CA THR A 11 -15.09 -4.06 -7.81
C THR A 11 -16.28 -3.18 -7.43
N ILE A 12 -17.00 -2.64 -8.42
CA ILE A 12 -18.21 -1.83 -8.20
C ILE A 12 -19.29 -2.65 -7.51
N VAL A 13 -19.58 -3.86 -7.99
CA VAL A 13 -20.61 -4.74 -7.43
C VAL A 13 -20.32 -5.10 -5.97
N GLU A 14 -19.07 -5.48 -5.67
CA GLU A 14 -18.69 -5.86 -4.31
C GLU A 14 -18.78 -4.68 -3.34
N HIS A 15 -18.31 -3.49 -3.73
CA HIS A 15 -18.44 -2.29 -2.91
C HIS A 15 -19.90 -1.85 -2.73
N ALA A 16 -20.73 -1.95 -3.77
CA ALA A 16 -22.16 -1.65 -3.68
C ALA A 16 -22.88 -2.60 -2.72
N ARG A 17 -22.59 -3.91 -2.79
CA ARG A 17 -23.15 -4.92 -1.86
C ARG A 17 -22.74 -4.68 -0.41
N ALA A 18 -21.48 -4.30 -0.20
CA ALA A 18 -20.95 -4.04 1.13
C ALA A 18 -21.30 -2.65 1.68
N GLY A 19 -21.86 -1.74 0.87
CA GLY A 19 -22.08 -0.35 1.27
C GLY A 19 -20.78 0.40 1.55
N THR A 20 -19.69 0.05 0.84
CA THR A 20 -18.35 0.62 1.06
C THR A 20 -17.82 1.27 -0.22
N LEU A 21 -16.64 1.89 -0.14
CA LEU A 21 -15.91 2.44 -1.27
C LEU A 21 -14.46 1.90 -1.29
N PRO A 22 -13.79 1.89 -2.45
CA PRO A 22 -12.40 1.50 -2.52
C PRO A 22 -11.52 2.37 -1.61
N GLU A 23 -10.64 1.74 -0.84
CA GLU A 23 -9.72 2.47 0.02
C GLU A 23 -8.69 3.26 -0.83
N TRP A 24 -8.60 4.56 -0.56
CA TRP A 24 -7.64 5.47 -1.19
C TRP A 24 -6.45 5.76 -0.28
N ARG A 25 -6.63 5.67 1.04
CA ARG A 25 -5.62 5.91 2.06
C ARG A 25 -4.68 4.71 2.12
N VAL A 26 -3.40 5.01 2.31
CA VAL A 26 -2.40 3.98 2.64
C VAL A 26 -1.66 4.48 3.85
N GLU A 27 -1.75 3.73 4.94
CA GLU A 27 -0.97 4.03 6.12
C GLU A 27 0.50 3.75 5.86
N THR A 28 1.34 4.71 6.23
CA THR A 28 2.78 4.53 6.19
C THR A 28 3.21 3.79 7.45
N SER A 29 3.80 2.60 7.27
CA SER A 29 4.30 1.79 8.37
C SER A 29 5.68 1.26 8.04
N VAL A 30 6.57 1.25 9.04
CA VAL A 30 7.86 0.59 8.96
C VAL A 30 7.77 -0.72 9.73
N ILE A 31 8.02 -1.83 9.05
CA ILE A 31 8.00 -3.16 9.68
C ILE A 31 9.33 -3.89 9.43
N PRO A 32 9.76 -4.78 10.34
CA PRO A 32 10.87 -5.68 10.06
C PRO A 32 10.59 -6.52 8.82
N ARG A 33 11.63 -6.75 8.01
CA ARG A 33 11.54 -7.64 6.86
C ARG A 33 11.28 -9.08 7.29
N GLU A 34 11.87 -9.50 8.38
CA GLU A 34 11.77 -10.86 8.92
C GLU A 34 11.78 -10.83 10.45
N TRP A 35 11.06 -11.78 11.04
CA TRP A 35 10.97 -11.97 12.49
C TRP A 35 11.60 -13.30 12.88
N VAL A 36 12.24 -13.33 14.04
CA VAL A 36 12.77 -14.53 14.70
C VAL A 36 12.03 -14.70 16.03
N SER A 37 11.63 -15.93 16.34
CA SER A 37 10.98 -16.25 17.62
C SER A 37 11.94 -17.00 18.52
N ASN A 38 11.99 -16.64 19.80
CA ASN A 38 12.69 -17.38 20.86
C ASN A 38 11.80 -17.49 22.11
N GLN A 39 12.31 -18.12 23.18
CA GLN A 39 11.60 -18.27 24.45
C GLN A 39 11.19 -16.95 25.13
N HIS A 40 11.76 -15.82 24.70
CA HIS A 40 11.48 -14.47 25.20
C HIS A 40 10.57 -13.67 24.26
N GLY A 41 10.08 -14.26 23.16
CA GLY A 41 9.12 -13.66 22.25
C GLY A 41 9.66 -13.44 20.83
N HIS A 42 9.01 -12.52 20.10
CA HIS A 42 9.35 -12.18 18.72
C HIS A 42 10.31 -11.00 18.66
N MET A 43 11.42 -11.17 17.94
CA MET A 43 12.39 -10.12 17.68
C MET A 43 12.60 -9.95 16.18
N ALA A 44 12.92 -8.72 15.77
CA ALA A 44 13.30 -8.44 14.39
C ALA A 44 14.64 -9.12 14.06
N LYS A 45 14.74 -9.74 12.88
CA LYS A 45 15.98 -10.40 12.46
C LYS A 45 17.06 -9.36 12.15
N THR A 46 18.25 -9.56 12.70
CA THR A 46 19.44 -8.77 12.38
C THR A 46 20.24 -9.42 11.25
N ALA A 47 20.71 -8.60 10.31
CA ALA A 47 21.59 -8.99 9.22
C ALA A 47 22.95 -8.28 9.35
N ASN A 48 23.96 -8.84 8.70
CA ASN A 48 25.31 -8.29 8.70
C ASN A 48 25.49 -7.31 7.52
N SER A 49 26.01 -6.10 7.78
CA SER A 49 26.24 -5.08 6.76
C SER A 49 27.20 -5.53 5.66
N SER A 50 28.07 -6.50 5.90
CA SER A 50 28.98 -7.06 4.88
C SER A 50 28.25 -7.82 3.77
N GLU A 51 26.98 -8.22 3.99
CA GLU A 51 26.15 -8.91 3.00
C GLU A 51 25.40 -7.94 2.07
N LEU A 52 25.49 -6.63 2.31
CA LEU A 52 24.93 -5.62 1.41
C LEU A 52 25.76 -5.56 0.11
N PHE A 53 25.11 -5.21 -1.00
CA PHE A 53 25.81 -4.99 -2.27
C PHE A 53 26.95 -3.96 -2.12
N GLY A 54 28.14 -4.31 -2.63
CA GLY A 54 29.36 -3.51 -2.49
C GLY A 54 30.22 -3.93 -1.30
N ALA A 55 30.97 -3.01 -0.71
CA ALA A 55 31.82 -3.27 0.47
C ALA A 55 31.05 -3.28 1.81
N GLY A 56 29.72 -3.17 1.77
CA GLY A 56 28.90 -2.95 2.97
C GLY A 56 29.16 -1.60 3.64
N TRP A 57 28.74 -1.48 4.91
CA TRP A 57 29.07 -0.34 5.75
C TRP A 57 30.46 -0.52 6.40
N PRO A 58 31.18 0.58 6.70
CA PRO A 58 32.45 0.50 7.41
C PRO A 58 32.33 -0.30 8.71
N ALA A 59 33.24 -1.25 8.92
CA ALA A 59 33.29 -2.03 10.14
C ALA A 59 33.50 -1.12 11.36
N GLN A 60 32.86 -1.45 12.48
CA GLN A 60 32.97 -0.68 13.71
C GLN A 60 34.07 -1.27 14.59
N GLU A 61 34.98 -0.43 15.07
CA GLU A 61 35.97 -0.86 16.05
C GLU A 61 35.31 -1.13 17.40
N ARG A 62 35.61 -2.31 17.98
CA ARG A 62 35.19 -2.71 19.31
C ARG A 62 36.36 -3.34 20.05
N VAL A 63 36.47 -3.07 21.35
CA VAL A 63 37.36 -3.84 22.23
C VAL A 63 36.64 -5.10 22.67
N ASN A 64 37.22 -6.26 22.37
CA ASN A 64 36.66 -7.54 22.81
C ASN A 64 36.87 -7.74 24.32
N ARG A 65 36.26 -8.79 24.90
CA ARG A 65 36.39 -9.11 26.34
C ARG A 65 37.83 -9.34 26.82
N LYS A 66 38.79 -9.55 25.91
CA LYS A 66 40.21 -9.77 26.19
C LYS A 66 41.04 -8.49 26.02
N GLY A 67 40.43 -7.33 25.80
CA GLY A 67 41.13 -6.05 25.65
C GLY A 67 41.73 -5.82 24.25
N VAL A 68 41.48 -6.70 23.28
CA VAL A 68 41.99 -6.57 21.91
C VAL A 68 41.01 -5.76 21.06
N ARG A 69 41.53 -4.80 20.28
CA ARG A 69 40.74 -4.05 19.30
C ARG A 69 40.42 -4.95 18.10
N VAL A 70 39.14 -5.08 17.78
CA VAL A 70 38.61 -5.88 16.68
C VAL A 70 37.70 -4.99 15.84
N ALA A 71 37.78 -5.10 14.52
CA ALA A 71 36.83 -4.49 13.60
C ALA A 71 35.72 -5.52 13.30
N GLU A 72 34.50 -5.26 13.74
CA GLU A 72 33.34 -6.12 13.50
C GLU A 72 32.38 -5.46 12.50
N PRO A 73 31.77 -6.22 11.57
CA PRO A 73 30.74 -5.68 10.70
C PRO A 73 29.53 -5.14 11.47
N VAL A 74 28.89 -4.11 10.92
CA VAL A 74 27.72 -3.48 11.56
C VAL A 74 26.50 -4.38 11.40
N MET A 75 25.84 -4.69 12.52
CA MET A 75 24.56 -5.40 12.50
C MET A 75 23.43 -4.41 12.27
N TYR A 76 22.50 -4.73 11.37
CA TYR A 76 21.33 -3.89 11.07
C TYR A 76 20.06 -4.73 10.97
N CYS A 77 18.90 -4.09 11.11
CA CYS A 77 17.60 -4.72 10.89
C CYS A 77 17.08 -4.34 9.51
N PRO A 78 16.98 -5.25 8.55
CA PRO A 78 16.31 -4.97 7.29
C PRO A 78 14.84 -4.64 7.54
N ILE A 79 14.35 -3.55 6.94
CA ILE A 79 12.96 -3.09 7.09
C ILE A 79 12.23 -3.08 5.75
N ILE A 80 10.90 -3.10 5.82
CA ILE A 80 9.99 -2.83 4.71
C ILE A 80 9.22 -1.56 5.06
N VAL A 81 9.27 -0.57 4.17
CA VAL A 81 8.44 0.63 4.24
C VAL A 81 7.18 0.39 3.42
N ARG A 82 6.02 0.31 4.08
CA ARG A 82 4.71 0.28 3.44
C ARG A 82 4.16 1.71 3.34
N GLY A 83 3.22 1.93 2.42
CA GLY A 83 2.62 3.25 2.24
C GLY A 83 3.58 4.28 1.66
N GLY A 84 4.52 3.83 0.82
CA GLY A 84 5.38 4.73 0.06
C GLY A 84 4.60 5.49 -1.04
N ALA A 85 5.20 6.56 -1.55
CA ALA A 85 4.59 7.45 -2.55
C ALA A 85 4.04 6.71 -3.79
N ALA A 86 4.75 5.68 -4.27
CA ALA A 86 4.31 4.88 -5.41
C ALA A 86 3.01 4.11 -5.12
N GLN A 87 2.87 3.55 -3.91
CA GLN A 87 1.68 2.81 -3.49
C GLN A 87 0.49 3.77 -3.30
N MET A 88 0.72 4.92 -2.68
CA MET A 88 -0.29 5.98 -2.56
C MET A 88 -0.78 6.44 -3.94
N ALA A 89 0.14 6.72 -4.87
CA ALA A 89 -0.20 7.14 -6.22
C ALA A 89 -1.01 6.06 -6.97
N ALA A 90 -0.66 4.78 -6.79
CA ALA A 90 -1.43 3.67 -7.38
C ALA A 90 -2.86 3.60 -6.83
N ARG A 91 -3.06 3.77 -5.52
CA ARG A 91 -4.39 3.82 -4.90
C ARG A 91 -5.21 4.99 -5.39
N ARG A 92 -4.62 6.19 -5.48
CA ARG A 92 -5.29 7.38 -6.04
C ARG A 92 -5.71 7.18 -7.48
N ARG A 93 -4.86 6.58 -8.33
CA ARG A 93 -5.23 6.23 -9.72
C ARG A 93 -6.39 5.23 -9.77
N HIS A 94 -6.37 4.21 -8.92
CA HIS A 94 -7.47 3.24 -8.82
C HIS A 94 -8.78 3.90 -8.41
N TRP A 95 -8.75 4.81 -7.43
CA TRP A 95 -9.91 5.61 -7.02
C TRP A 95 -10.48 6.42 -8.18
N LEU A 96 -9.62 7.12 -8.93
CA LEU A 96 -10.06 7.93 -10.07
C LEU A 96 -10.69 7.05 -11.18
N LEU A 97 -10.10 5.89 -11.47
CA LEU A 97 -10.68 4.94 -12.44
C LEU A 97 -12.05 4.43 -12.00
N PHE A 98 -12.19 4.05 -10.72
CA PHE A 98 -13.46 3.64 -10.14
C PHE A 98 -14.52 4.74 -10.25
N ARG A 99 -14.16 5.98 -9.89
CA ARG A 99 -15.06 7.13 -9.99
C ARG A 99 -15.47 7.41 -11.44
N SER A 100 -14.54 7.32 -12.39
CA SER A 100 -14.84 7.50 -13.81
C SER A 100 -15.78 6.40 -14.33
N ALA A 101 -15.62 5.15 -13.89
CA ALA A 101 -16.53 4.07 -14.23
C ALA A 101 -17.96 4.33 -13.71
N LEU A 102 -18.10 4.82 -12.47
CA LEU A 102 -19.41 5.21 -11.93
C LEU A 102 -20.04 6.37 -12.71
N LEU A 103 -19.23 7.33 -13.14
CA LEU A 103 -19.70 8.43 -13.99
C LEU A 103 -20.20 7.90 -15.35
N GLU A 104 -19.46 7.00 -16.01
CA GLU A 104 -19.86 6.36 -17.27
C GLU A 104 -21.19 5.61 -17.11
N LEU A 105 -21.35 4.84 -16.02
CA LEU A 105 -22.59 4.13 -15.70
C LEU A 105 -23.76 5.08 -15.47
N ARG A 106 -23.56 6.13 -14.67
CA ARG A 106 -24.59 7.16 -14.42
C ARG A 106 -25.02 7.80 -15.74
N THR A 107 -24.08 8.26 -16.55
CA THR A 107 -24.39 8.92 -17.83
C THR A 107 -25.15 7.97 -18.75
N THR A 108 -24.75 6.69 -18.81
CA THR A 108 -25.43 5.67 -19.61
C THR A 108 -26.88 5.47 -19.14
N PHE A 109 -27.10 5.32 -17.84
CA PHE A 109 -28.45 5.12 -17.30
C PHE A 109 -29.34 6.36 -17.44
N GLN A 110 -28.78 7.56 -17.28
CA GLN A 110 -29.53 8.82 -17.43
C GLN A 110 -29.91 9.08 -18.90
N ILE A 111 -29.03 8.76 -19.86
CA ILE A 111 -29.32 8.95 -21.30
C ILE A 111 -30.23 7.85 -21.84
N GLY A 112 -29.96 6.60 -21.50
CA GLY A 112 -30.76 5.45 -21.98
C GLY A 112 -32.19 5.48 -21.43
N ASN A 113 -32.38 6.02 -20.22
CA ASN A 113 -33.66 6.03 -19.51
C ASN A 113 -34.29 4.62 -19.39
N ASP A 114 -33.44 3.59 -19.34
CA ASP A 114 -33.85 2.18 -19.30
C ASP A 114 -34.37 1.74 -17.92
N LEU A 115 -34.37 2.64 -16.93
CA LEU A 115 -34.81 2.37 -15.58
C LEU A 115 -36.24 2.89 -15.38
N THR A 116 -37.21 1.98 -15.31
CA THR A 116 -38.64 2.31 -15.20
C THR A 116 -39.08 2.74 -13.79
N SER A 117 -38.34 2.32 -12.76
CA SER A 117 -38.74 2.51 -11.34
C SER A 117 -37.73 3.31 -10.51
N TRP A 118 -36.56 3.62 -11.07
CA TRP A 118 -35.45 4.22 -10.33
C TRP A 118 -34.92 5.44 -11.07
N VAL A 119 -34.70 6.53 -10.34
CA VAL A 119 -34.04 7.73 -10.85
C VAL A 119 -32.60 7.73 -10.37
N VAL A 120 -31.67 7.82 -11.31
CA VAL A 120 -30.24 7.95 -11.00
C VAL A 120 -29.93 9.41 -10.71
N ASP A 121 -29.52 9.68 -9.47
CA ASP A 121 -29.12 11.02 -9.04
C ASP A 121 -27.72 11.41 -9.54
N ASP A 122 -27.36 12.67 -9.27
CA ASP A 122 -26.10 13.24 -9.72
C ASP A 122 -24.94 13.05 -8.75
N ARG A 123 -25.15 12.36 -7.63
CA ARG A 123 -24.14 12.22 -6.58
C ARG A 123 -23.09 11.21 -6.99
N LEU A 124 -21.84 11.57 -6.79
CA LEU A 124 -20.69 10.70 -6.98
C LEU A 124 -19.76 10.83 -5.77
N PRO A 125 -18.93 9.81 -5.50
CA PRO A 125 -17.86 9.93 -4.53
C PRO A 125 -16.98 11.17 -4.81
N PRO A 126 -16.37 11.76 -3.76
CA PRO A 126 -15.51 12.93 -3.90
C PRO A 126 -14.38 12.67 -4.90
N LEU A 127 -14.02 13.69 -5.68
CA LEU A 127 -12.98 13.57 -6.70
C LEU A 127 -11.60 13.29 -6.08
N ARG A 128 -11.29 13.98 -4.98
CA ARG A 128 -10.02 13.92 -4.26
C ARG A 128 -10.28 13.83 -2.75
N PRO A 129 -10.67 12.66 -2.22
CA PRO A 129 -10.93 12.48 -0.79
C PRO A 129 -9.68 12.66 0.10
N TRP A 130 -8.49 12.73 -0.49
CA TRP A 130 -7.23 12.92 0.23
C TRP A 130 -6.83 14.38 0.44
N ASP A 131 -7.63 15.34 -0.04
CA ASP A 131 -7.41 16.78 0.17
C ASP A 131 -8.22 17.32 1.37
N GLU A 132 -9.03 16.47 2.00
CA GLU A 132 -9.73 16.74 3.28
C GLU A 132 -8.78 16.58 4.48
#